data_AF-A0AB39TI67-F1
#
_entry.id   AF-A0AB39TI67-F1
#
_cell.length_a   1.000
_cell.length_b   1.000
_cell.length_c   1.000
_cell.angle_alpha   90.00
_cell.angle_beta   90.00
_cell.angle_gamma   90.00
#
_symmetry.space_group_name_H-M   'P 1'
#
loop_
_entity.id
_entity.type
_entity.pdbx_description
1 polymer ?
#
loop_
_entity_poly.entity_id
_entity_poly.type
_entity_poly.pdbx_seq_one_letter_code
_entity_poly.pdbx_strand_id
1 'polypeptide(L)'
;MARELRIPKALAALPAPVRWLAPPVALTCAVVALLGSWSSAASDVEAPRPTGRAAEHCRALAAALPQELLGRQRQDLSPASPYVAAWGDAPRTVLRCGVERPEELNGEHAADWSPTVDDVTWWSQKLDDGGYRFVTTMRAAYVEVTVPKGAARNPFDPAAALTPVVKANIPG
;
A
#
# COMPACT_ATOMS: atom_id res chain seq x y z
N MET A 1 16.57 28.59 -38.26
CA MET A 1 16.20 27.63 -39.34
C MET A 1 14.82 27.08 -39.01
N ALA A 2 13.77 27.66 -39.60
CA ALA A 2 12.39 27.28 -39.36
C ALA A 2 12.07 26.01 -40.16
N ARG A 3 11.68 24.95 -39.48
CA ARG A 3 11.35 23.65 -40.09
C ARG A 3 9.89 23.70 -40.51
N GLU A 4 9.65 23.91 -41.80
CA GLU A 4 8.31 23.91 -42.37
C GLU A 4 7.64 22.55 -42.16
N LEU A 5 6.55 22.54 -41.40
CA LEU A 5 5.68 21.38 -41.23
C LEU A 5 4.93 21.17 -42.55
N ARG A 6 5.44 20.27 -43.40
CA ARG A 6 4.68 19.78 -44.56
C ARG A 6 3.42 19.08 -44.06
N ILE A 7 2.29 19.70 -44.36
CA ILE A 7 0.95 19.14 -44.15
C ILE A 7 0.84 17.85 -44.99
N PRO A 8 0.46 16.70 -44.40
CA PRO A 8 0.29 15.46 -45.14
C PRO A 8 -0.80 15.63 -46.21
N LYS A 9 -0.49 15.22 -47.45
CA LYS A 9 -1.39 15.31 -48.62
C LYS A 9 -2.78 14.69 -48.42
N ALA A 10 -2.94 13.85 -47.40
CA ALA A 10 -4.22 13.24 -47.01
C ALA A 10 -5.31 14.24 -46.58
N LEU A 11 -4.94 15.45 -46.12
CA LEU A 11 -5.90 16.49 -45.70
C LEU A 11 -6.50 17.30 -46.87
N ALA A 12 -6.02 17.07 -48.10
CA ALA A 12 -6.49 17.78 -49.29
C ALA A 12 -7.76 17.19 -49.92
N ALA A 13 -8.16 15.97 -49.53
CA ALA A 13 -9.23 15.21 -50.17
C ALA A 13 -10.60 15.29 -49.44
N LEU A 14 -10.74 16.11 -48.39
CA LEU A 14 -11.97 16.22 -47.62
C LEU A 14 -12.78 17.48 -48.02
N PRO A 15 -14.13 17.37 -48.11
CA PRO A 15 -14.99 18.49 -48.51
C PRO A 15 -14.91 19.66 -47.50
N ALA A 16 -15.01 20.88 -48.03
CA ALA A 16 -14.78 22.15 -47.33
C ALA A 16 -15.41 22.32 -45.92
N PRO A 17 -16.64 21.84 -45.61
CA PRO A 17 -17.21 22.03 -44.26
C PRO A 17 -16.52 21.22 -43.17
N VAL A 18 -15.80 20.14 -43.50
CA VAL A 18 -15.12 19.27 -42.51
C VAL A 18 -13.80 19.89 -42.02
N ARG A 19 -13.24 20.86 -42.78
CA ARG A 19 -11.96 21.52 -42.45
C ARG A 19 -12.02 22.44 -41.23
N TRP A 20 -13.21 22.90 -40.86
CA TRP A 20 -13.40 23.85 -39.75
C TRP A 20 -13.62 23.18 -38.39
N LEU A 21 -13.80 21.85 -38.34
CA LEU A 21 -13.99 21.08 -37.10
C LEU A 21 -12.74 20.27 -36.69
N ALA A 22 -11.70 20.21 -37.53
CA ALA A 22 -10.45 19.54 -37.22
C ALA A 22 -9.67 20.13 -36.01
N PRO A 23 -9.57 21.46 -35.81
CA PRO A 23 -8.82 22.01 -34.68
C PRO A 23 -9.41 21.68 -33.30
N PRO A 24 -10.73 21.81 -33.03
CA PRO A 24 -11.27 21.52 -31.71
C PRO A 24 -11.22 20.02 -31.35
N VAL A 25 -11.35 19.12 -32.33
CA VAL A 25 -11.30 17.66 -32.08
C VAL A 25 -9.87 17.18 -31.78
N ALA A 26 -8.87 17.75 -32.45
CA ALA A 26 -7.47 17.40 -32.15
C ALA A 26 -7.03 17.91 -30.77
N LEU A 27 -7.53 19.08 -30.35
CA LEU A 27 -7.27 19.67 -29.04
C LEU A 27 -7.93 18.89 -27.89
N THR A 28 -9.17 18.42 -28.06
CA THR A 28 -9.84 17.60 -27.04
C THR A 28 -9.19 16.23 -26.86
N CYS A 29 -8.75 15.58 -27.93
CA CYS A 29 -8.02 14.31 -27.82
C CYS A 29 -6.65 14.47 -27.12
N ALA A 30 -5.93 15.58 -27.34
CA ALA A 30 -4.66 15.84 -26.67
C ALA A 30 -4.83 16.08 -25.15
N VAL A 31 -5.90 16.77 -24.74
CA VAL A 31 -6.20 16.99 -23.32
C VAL A 31 -6.60 15.69 -22.61
N VAL A 32 -7.39 14.81 -23.25
CA VAL A 32 -7.75 13.50 -22.67
C VAL A 32 -6.53 12.59 -22.56
N ALA A 33 -5.60 12.61 -23.52
CA ALA A 33 -4.36 11.83 -23.45
C ALA A 33 -3.41 12.32 -22.34
N LEU A 34 -3.36 13.64 -22.09
CA LEU A 34 -2.57 14.22 -21.00
C LEU A 34 -3.18 13.99 -19.62
N LEU A 35 -4.52 13.98 -19.50
CA LEU A 35 -5.20 13.68 -18.24
C LEU A 35 -5.25 12.17 -17.92
N GLY A 36 -5.24 11.30 -18.94
CA GLY A 36 -5.20 9.84 -18.76
C GLY A 36 -3.82 9.28 -18.42
N SER A 37 -2.76 10.10 -18.50
CA SER A 37 -1.37 9.68 -18.27
C SER A 37 -0.89 9.86 -16.81
N TRP A 38 -1.72 10.35 -15.90
CA TRP A 38 -1.51 10.21 -14.46
C TRP A 38 -2.45 9.13 -13.94
N SER A 39 -2.06 7.87 -14.09
CA SER A 39 -2.48 6.78 -13.21
C SER A 39 -1.55 5.60 -13.43
N SER A 40 -0.25 5.85 -13.32
CA SER A 40 0.76 4.80 -13.33
C SER A 40 1.22 4.53 -11.91
N ALA A 41 0.61 3.50 -11.31
CA ALA A 41 1.29 2.47 -10.51
C ALA A 41 2.19 2.91 -9.34
N ALA A 42 1.59 3.13 -8.18
CA ALA A 42 2.04 2.54 -6.92
C ALA A 42 0.85 2.64 -5.96
N SER A 43 0.40 1.52 -5.39
CA SER A 43 -0.58 1.54 -4.30
C SER A 43 0.08 2.28 -3.14
N ASP A 44 -0.25 3.55 -2.95
CA ASP A 44 0.32 4.40 -1.91
C ASP A 44 -0.17 3.84 -0.56
N VAL A 45 0.74 3.19 0.17
CA VAL A 45 0.43 2.70 1.51
C VAL A 45 0.50 3.91 2.43
N GLU A 46 -0.65 4.36 2.94
CA GLU A 46 -0.70 5.49 3.88
C GLU A 46 0.17 5.19 5.11
N ALA A 47 1.25 5.96 5.25
CA ALA A 47 2.19 5.80 6.36
C ALA A 47 1.58 6.36 7.65
N PRO A 48 1.57 5.58 8.75
CA PRO A 48 1.15 6.11 10.04
C PRO A 48 2.11 7.21 10.53
N ARG A 49 1.60 8.07 11.41
CA ARG A 49 2.36 9.19 12.00
C ARG A 49 2.41 9.09 13.52
N PRO A 50 2.96 8.01 14.10
CA PRO A 50 3.08 7.90 15.54
C PRO A 50 3.96 9.01 16.09
N THR A 51 3.73 9.37 17.36
CA THR A 51 4.50 10.38 18.09
C THR A 51 5.02 9.82 19.42
N GLY A 52 5.93 10.54 20.06
CA GLY A 52 6.48 10.16 21.38
C GLY A 52 7.11 8.76 21.39
N ARG A 53 6.89 8.02 22.48
CA ARG A 53 7.44 6.66 22.67
C ARG A 53 7.00 5.68 21.59
N ALA A 54 5.78 5.79 21.07
CA ALA A 54 5.32 4.91 19.99
C ALA A 54 6.19 5.06 18.73
N ALA A 55 6.56 6.30 18.37
CA ALA A 55 7.47 6.55 17.25
C ALA A 55 8.86 5.96 17.48
N GLU A 56 9.37 6.02 18.71
CA GLU A 56 10.66 5.44 19.09
C GLU A 56 10.64 3.91 18.96
N HIS A 57 9.63 3.24 19.53
CA HIS A 57 9.44 1.80 19.40
C HIS A 57 9.27 1.36 17.94
N CYS A 58 8.49 2.11 17.15
CA CYS A 58 8.29 1.78 15.74
C CYS A 58 9.57 1.94 14.89
N ARG A 59 10.43 2.92 15.19
CA ARG A 59 11.74 3.03 14.53
C ARG A 59 12.66 1.86 14.90
N ALA A 60 12.65 1.44 16.17
CA ALA A 60 13.41 0.28 16.62
C ALA A 60 12.92 -1.00 15.91
N LEU A 61 11.61 -1.20 15.85
CA LEU A 61 11.01 -2.30 15.09
C LEU A 61 11.45 -2.25 13.63
N ALA A 62 11.31 -1.10 12.95
CA ALA A 62 11.63 -0.97 11.53
C ALA A 62 13.08 -1.34 11.18
N ALA A 63 14.02 -1.05 12.09
CA ALA A 63 15.43 -1.42 11.97
C ALA A 63 15.69 -2.92 12.19
N ALA A 64 14.86 -3.58 13.01
CA ALA A 64 14.97 -5.00 13.31
C ALA A 64 14.21 -5.91 12.31
N LEU A 65 13.34 -5.34 11.48
CA LEU A 65 12.53 -6.09 10.53
C LEU A 65 13.39 -6.87 9.52
N PRO A 66 12.98 -8.11 9.18
CA PRO A 66 13.77 -8.97 8.31
C PRO A 66 13.78 -8.47 6.86
N GLN A 67 14.88 -8.74 6.17
CA GLN A 67 15.00 -8.51 4.72
C GLN A 67 14.15 -9.48 3.89
N GLU A 68 13.81 -10.63 4.45
CA GLU A 68 12.96 -11.62 3.80
C GLU A 68 11.87 -12.11 4.77
N LEU A 69 10.64 -12.21 4.29
CA LEU A 69 9.50 -12.74 5.04
C LEU A 69 8.90 -13.90 4.26
N LEU A 70 9.03 -15.12 4.79
CA LEU A 70 8.49 -16.35 4.19
C LEU A 70 8.87 -16.53 2.71
N GLY A 71 10.14 -16.34 2.33
CA GLY A 71 10.58 -16.45 0.94
C GLY A 71 10.36 -15.19 0.10
N ARG A 72 9.76 -14.12 0.66
CA ARG A 72 9.42 -12.88 -0.05
C ARG A 72 10.38 -11.76 0.37
N GLN A 73 11.08 -11.18 -0.60
CA GLN A 73 12.05 -10.10 -0.34
C GLN A 73 11.35 -8.80 0.05
N ARG A 74 11.95 -8.07 1.00
CA ARG A 74 11.52 -6.72 1.40
C ARG A 74 11.68 -5.77 0.20
N GLN A 75 10.68 -4.91 0.02
CA GLN A 75 10.63 -3.96 -1.07
C GLN A 75 10.80 -2.54 -0.53
N ASP A 76 11.46 -1.71 -1.33
CA ASP A 76 11.48 -0.28 -1.12
C ASP A 76 10.10 0.32 -1.42
N LEU A 77 9.73 1.32 -0.62
CA LEU A 77 8.48 2.05 -0.75
C LEU A 77 8.78 3.48 -1.19
N SER A 78 7.90 4.02 -2.02
CA SER A 78 7.94 5.42 -2.44
C SER A 78 6.55 6.04 -2.22
N PRO A 79 6.43 7.03 -1.30
CA PRO A 79 7.51 7.59 -0.49
C PRO A 79 8.03 6.61 0.57
N ALA A 80 9.31 6.74 0.92
CA ALA A 80 9.89 5.93 2.00
C ALA A 80 9.32 6.38 3.35
N SER A 81 9.03 5.42 4.23
CA SER A 81 8.55 5.68 5.59
C SER A 81 9.31 4.82 6.60
N PRO A 82 9.75 5.40 7.74
CA PRO A 82 10.39 4.63 8.81
C PRO A 82 9.39 3.78 9.61
N TYR A 83 8.10 3.79 9.26
CA TYR A 83 7.03 3.09 9.97
C TYR A 83 6.32 2.03 9.12
N VAL A 84 6.77 1.85 7.88
CA VAL A 84 6.16 0.93 6.92
C VAL A 84 7.22 0.00 6.35
N ALA A 85 6.87 -1.27 6.19
CA ALA A 85 7.65 -2.25 5.44
C ALA A 85 6.73 -3.08 4.57
N ALA A 86 7.21 -3.53 3.41
CA ALA A 86 6.47 -4.39 2.52
C ALA A 86 7.34 -5.53 2.00
N TRP A 87 6.75 -6.70 1.78
CA TRP A 87 7.42 -7.88 1.25
C TRP A 87 6.69 -8.45 0.04
N GLY A 88 7.47 -8.90 -0.95
CA GLY A 88 7.00 -9.48 -2.20
C GLY A 88 6.54 -8.47 -3.24
N ASP A 89 6.15 -8.99 -4.41
CA ASP A 89 5.59 -8.19 -5.51
C ASP A 89 4.14 -7.80 -5.24
N ALA A 90 3.62 -6.81 -5.98
CA ALA A 90 2.24 -6.36 -5.81
C ALA A 90 1.22 -7.46 -6.19
N PRO A 91 0.18 -7.71 -5.36
CA PRO A 91 -0.11 -7.09 -4.07
C PRO A 91 0.81 -7.62 -2.95
N ARG A 92 1.33 -6.70 -2.12
CA ARG A 92 2.40 -6.97 -1.13
C ARG A 92 1.83 -7.25 0.26
N THR A 93 2.51 -8.07 1.05
CA THR A 93 2.30 -8.09 2.51
C THR A 93 2.90 -6.82 3.09
N VAL A 94 2.13 -6.06 3.87
CA VAL A 94 2.52 -4.74 4.38
C VAL A 94 2.41 -4.72 5.89
N LEU A 95 3.48 -4.26 6.56
CA LEU A 95 3.47 -3.91 7.98
C LEU A 95 3.45 -2.39 8.14
N ARG A 96 2.57 -1.89 9.03
CA ARG A 96 2.49 -0.50 9.45
C ARG A 96 2.56 -0.44 10.97
N CYS A 97 3.52 0.30 11.53
CA CYS A 97 3.68 0.44 12.98
C CYS A 97 3.18 1.80 13.47
N GLY A 98 2.47 1.80 14.60
CA GLY A 98 1.96 3.02 15.22
C GLY A 98 0.69 3.52 14.54
N VAL A 99 -0.11 2.60 14.00
CA VAL A 99 -1.47 2.92 13.55
C VAL A 99 -2.34 3.33 14.75
N GLU A 100 -3.41 4.06 14.48
CA GLU A 100 -4.45 4.28 15.48
C GLU A 100 -5.13 2.95 15.82
N ARG A 101 -5.69 2.87 17.03
CA ARG A 101 -6.47 1.69 17.44
C ARG A 101 -7.70 1.58 16.50
N PRO A 102 -7.88 0.46 15.78
CA PRO A 102 -9.09 0.24 14.98
C PRO A 102 -10.36 0.44 15.82
N GLU A 103 -11.37 1.13 15.28
CA GLU A 103 -12.62 1.40 16.00
C GLU A 103 -13.39 0.12 16.30
N GLU A 104 -13.25 -0.90 15.44
CA GLU A 104 -13.86 -2.22 15.57
C GLU A 104 -13.45 -2.93 16.86
N LEU A 105 -12.26 -2.63 17.39
CA LEU A 105 -11.79 -3.12 18.69
C LEU A 105 -12.53 -2.50 19.89
N ASN A 106 -13.44 -1.55 19.67
CA ASN A 106 -14.30 -0.98 20.71
C ASN A 106 -15.75 -1.52 20.63
N GLY A 107 -16.06 -2.36 19.64
CA GLY A 107 -17.41 -2.86 19.38
C GLY A 107 -17.53 -4.37 19.48
N GLU A 108 -18.51 -4.92 18.77
CA GLU A 108 -18.79 -6.36 18.73
C GLU A 108 -17.62 -7.20 18.19
N HIS A 109 -16.81 -6.61 17.31
CA HIS A 109 -15.66 -7.23 16.67
C HIS A 109 -14.42 -7.31 17.57
N ALA A 110 -14.45 -6.75 18.78
CA ALA A 110 -13.33 -6.79 19.71
C ALA A 110 -12.95 -8.23 20.13
N ALA A 111 -13.92 -9.16 20.07
CA ALA A 111 -13.76 -10.57 20.40
C ALA A 111 -13.58 -11.48 19.16
N ASP A 112 -13.42 -10.89 17.97
CA ASP A 112 -13.10 -11.65 16.77
C ASP A 112 -11.83 -12.49 16.95
N TRP A 113 -11.68 -13.50 16.10
CA TRP A 113 -10.56 -14.44 16.19
C TRP A 113 -9.23 -13.70 16.32
N SER A 114 -8.54 -13.92 17.44
CA SER A 114 -7.34 -13.18 17.81
C SER A 114 -6.23 -14.15 18.20
N PRO A 115 -5.54 -14.79 17.22
CA PRO A 115 -4.48 -15.72 17.52
C PRO A 115 -3.36 -15.05 18.33
N THR A 116 -2.81 -15.81 19.27
CA THR A 116 -1.71 -15.37 20.14
C THR A 116 -0.50 -16.25 19.90
N VAL A 117 0.65 -15.63 19.68
CA VAL A 117 1.96 -16.28 19.55
C VAL A 117 2.92 -15.54 20.47
N ASP A 118 3.71 -16.25 21.26
CA ASP A 118 4.67 -15.66 22.20
C ASP A 118 4.11 -14.46 23.00
N ASP A 119 2.91 -14.60 23.57
CA ASP A 119 2.19 -13.54 24.31
C ASP A 119 1.78 -12.30 23.50
N VAL A 120 2.03 -12.27 22.19
CA VAL A 120 1.56 -11.22 21.27
C VAL A 120 0.24 -11.68 20.67
N THR A 121 -0.84 -11.02 21.07
CA THR A 121 -2.17 -11.23 20.52
C THR A 121 -2.36 -10.36 19.28
N TRP A 122 -2.79 -11.00 18.19
CA TRP A 122 -3.10 -10.35 16.92
C TRP A 122 -4.60 -10.41 16.67
N TRP A 123 -5.30 -9.29 16.85
CA TRP A 123 -6.69 -9.18 16.40
C TRP A 123 -6.75 -9.33 14.89
N SER A 124 -7.67 -10.14 14.37
CA SER A 124 -7.80 -10.37 12.93
C SER A 124 -9.11 -9.82 12.37
N GLN A 125 -9.01 -9.26 11.17
CA GLN A 125 -10.14 -8.79 10.38
C GLN A 125 -9.98 -9.33 8.96
N LYS A 126 -11.01 -9.98 8.46
CA LYS A 126 -11.07 -10.36 7.04
C LYS A 126 -11.45 -9.13 6.22
N LEU A 127 -10.73 -8.88 5.14
CA LEU A 127 -10.98 -7.78 4.22
C LEU A 127 -11.86 -8.21 3.05
N ASP A 128 -12.54 -7.26 2.41
CA ASP A 128 -13.48 -7.52 1.31
C ASP A 128 -12.80 -8.12 0.06
N ASP A 129 -11.52 -7.81 -0.14
CA ASP A 129 -10.70 -8.38 -1.22
C ASP A 129 -10.26 -9.85 -0.95
N GLY A 130 -10.65 -10.38 0.21
CA GLY A 130 -10.30 -11.72 0.69
C GLY A 130 -8.93 -11.81 1.33
N GLY A 131 -8.22 -10.69 1.50
CA GLY A 131 -7.05 -10.57 2.36
C GLY A 131 -7.42 -10.53 3.84
N TYR A 132 -6.40 -10.39 4.68
CA TYR A 132 -6.55 -10.26 6.12
C TYR A 132 -5.73 -9.08 6.64
N ARG A 133 -6.28 -8.39 7.63
CA ARG A 133 -5.59 -7.43 8.47
C ARG A 133 -5.41 -8.04 9.86
N PHE A 134 -4.20 -7.95 10.40
CA PHE A 134 -3.87 -8.36 11.76
C PHE A 134 -3.33 -7.16 12.53
N VAL A 135 -3.82 -6.92 13.74
CA VAL A 135 -3.36 -5.80 14.59
C VAL A 135 -2.98 -6.30 15.97
N THR A 136 -1.78 -5.96 16.45
CA THR A 136 -1.37 -6.32 17.80
C THR A 136 -2.23 -5.62 18.84
N THR A 137 -2.65 -6.31 19.90
CA THR A 137 -3.37 -5.71 21.01
C THR A 137 -2.50 -5.66 22.28
N MET A 138 -2.83 -4.77 23.21
CA MET A 138 -2.15 -4.62 24.52
C MET A 138 -0.64 -4.38 24.37
N ARG A 139 -0.26 -3.39 23.54
CA ARG A 139 1.12 -3.00 23.27
C ARG A 139 1.26 -1.48 23.23
N ALA A 140 2.47 -0.99 23.49
CA ALA A 140 2.80 0.44 23.50
C ALA A 140 2.63 1.14 22.14
N ALA A 141 2.57 0.37 21.05
CA ALA A 141 2.17 0.82 19.72
C ALA A 141 1.38 -0.29 19.02
N TYR A 142 0.37 0.08 18.23
CA TYR A 142 -0.37 -0.87 17.40
C TYR A 142 0.44 -1.17 16.13
N VAL A 143 0.77 -2.45 15.91
CA VAL A 143 1.38 -2.94 14.68
C VAL A 143 0.30 -3.62 13.86
N GLU A 144 0.09 -3.13 12.65
CA GLU A 144 -0.81 -3.71 11.66
C GLU A 144 -0.02 -4.48 10.61
N VAL A 145 -0.47 -5.68 10.27
CA VAL A 145 0.01 -6.47 9.13
C VAL A 145 -1.15 -6.77 8.21
N THR A 146 -1.09 -6.24 6.99
CA THR A 146 -2.04 -6.57 5.92
C THR A 146 -1.45 -7.64 5.01
N VAL A 147 -2.18 -8.73 4.84
CA VAL A 147 -1.80 -9.90 4.06
C VAL A 147 -2.78 -10.06 2.89
N PRO A 148 -2.35 -9.83 1.64
CA PRO A 148 -3.20 -10.03 0.47
C PRO A 148 -3.66 -11.48 0.34
N LYS A 149 -4.81 -11.66 -0.31
CA LYS A 149 -5.31 -12.98 -0.67
C LYS A 149 -4.26 -13.78 -1.45
N GLY A 150 -3.94 -14.97 -0.97
CA GLY A 150 -2.99 -15.89 -1.62
C GLY A 150 -1.51 -15.55 -1.40
N ALA A 151 -1.17 -14.55 -0.60
CA ALA A 151 0.22 -14.22 -0.26
C ALA A 151 0.90 -15.31 0.61
N ALA A 152 0.11 -16.09 1.37
CA ALA A 152 0.57 -17.21 2.17
C ALA A 152 -0.47 -18.34 2.15
N ARG A 153 -0.06 -19.58 2.49
CA ARG A 153 -0.98 -20.73 2.61
C ARG A 153 -1.99 -20.52 3.72
N ASN A 154 -1.53 -20.06 4.89
CA ASN A 154 -2.37 -19.57 5.96
C ASN A 154 -2.18 -18.04 6.08
N PRO A 155 -3.25 -17.23 6.03
CA PRO A 155 -3.14 -15.78 6.07
C PRO A 155 -2.45 -15.26 7.34
N PHE A 156 -2.43 -16.02 8.44
CA PHE A 156 -1.77 -15.62 9.68
C PHE A 156 -0.25 -15.83 9.68
N ASP A 157 0.30 -16.67 8.78
CA ASP A 157 1.74 -17.02 8.79
C ASP A 157 2.67 -15.78 8.77
N PRO A 158 2.41 -14.71 7.98
CA PRO A 158 3.27 -13.53 7.99
C PRO A 158 3.28 -12.79 9.33
N ALA A 159 2.12 -12.64 9.98
CA ALA A 159 2.02 -12.00 11.29
C ALA A 159 2.70 -12.86 12.37
N ALA A 160 2.49 -14.18 12.33
CA ALA A 160 3.15 -15.12 13.22
C ALA A 160 4.68 -15.08 13.10
N ALA A 161 5.22 -15.02 11.87
CA ALA A 161 6.66 -14.93 11.63
C ALA A 161 7.27 -13.60 12.09
N LEU A 162 6.49 -12.52 12.13
CA LEU A 162 6.91 -11.21 12.62
C LEU A 162 6.77 -11.06 14.15
N THR A 163 6.04 -11.95 14.81
CA THR A 163 5.81 -11.92 16.26
C THR A 163 7.09 -11.75 17.09
N PRO A 164 8.18 -12.52 16.87
CA PRO A 164 9.37 -12.42 17.73
C PRO A 164 10.01 -11.03 17.67
N VAL A 165 10.11 -10.43 16.48
CA VAL A 165 10.67 -9.09 16.32
C VAL A 165 9.74 -8.00 16.85
N VAL A 166 8.42 -8.19 16.71
CA VAL A 166 7.42 -7.28 17.30
C VAL A 166 7.49 -7.31 18.83
N LYS A 167 7.52 -8.50 19.45
CA LYS A 167 7.65 -8.67 20.91
C LYS A 167 8.91 -7.99 21.45
N ALA A 168 10.03 -8.14 20.75
CA ALA A 168 11.31 -7.58 21.20
C ALA A 168 11.36 -6.05 21.15
N ASN A 169 10.58 -5.40 20.28
CA ASN A 169 10.69 -3.95 20.02
C ASN A 169 9.48 -3.14 20.50
N ILE A 170 8.32 -3.78 20.63
CA ILE A 170 7.07 -3.13 21.04
C ILE A 170 6.64 -3.75 22.39
N PRO A 171 6.87 -3.07 23.53
CA PRO A 171 6.52 -3.58 24.84
C PRO A 171 5.01 -3.65 25.07
N GLY A 172 4.61 -4.51 26.02
CA GLY A 172 3.25 -4.62 26.57
C GLY A 172 2.82 -3.39 27.36
#